data_AF-A0A366FLG5-F1
#
_entry.id   AF-A0A366FLG5-F1
#
_cell.length_a   1.000
_cell.length_b   1.000
_cell.length_c   1.000
_cell.angle_alpha   90.00
_cell.angle_beta   90.00
_cell.angle_gamma   90.00
#
_symmetry.space_group_name_H-M   'P 1'
#
loop_
_entity.id
_entity.type
_entity.pdbx_description
1 polymer ?
#
loop_
_entity_poly.entity_id
_entity_poly.type
_entity_poly.pdbx_seq_one_letter_code
_entity_poly.pdbx_strand_id
1 'polypeptide(L)'
;MVKARASASVLSVRVSSGERELLDAAAADSHTTISDFVRRAAIEAAEMEVLNRSTITIPAESWEAFEAWLNRPAEDVPGLVDLFQRKPTWER
;
A
#
# COMPACT_ATOMS: atom_id res chain seq x y z
N MET A 1 -6.96 11.27 23.65
CA MET A 1 -6.62 10.24 22.64
C MET A 1 -7.87 9.41 22.38
N VAL A 2 -8.55 9.61 21.25
CA VAL A 2 -9.70 8.78 20.86
C VAL A 2 -9.15 7.55 20.15
N LYS A 3 -9.25 6.39 20.79
CA LYS A 3 -8.89 5.10 20.19
C LYS A 3 -10.03 4.72 19.24
N ALA A 4 -9.83 4.91 17.93
CA ALA A 4 -10.80 4.45 16.94
C ALA A 4 -10.90 2.92 17.04
N ARG A 5 -12.06 2.43 17.50
CA ARG A 5 -12.37 1.00 17.47
C ARG A 5 -12.63 0.66 16.01
N ALA A 6 -11.81 -0.20 15.41
CA ALA A 6 -12.09 -0.72 14.07
C ALA A 6 -13.44 -1.46 14.11
N SER A 7 -14.51 -0.82 13.66
CA SER A 7 -15.78 -1.49 13.45
C SER A 7 -15.74 -2.18 12.09
N ALA A 8 -16.08 -3.46 12.04
CA ALA A 8 -16.26 -4.15 10.77
C ALA A 8 -17.33 -3.40 9.96
N SER A 9 -17.04 -3.09 8.69
CA SER A 9 -18.00 -2.53 7.75
C SER A 9 -18.31 -3.56 6.67
N VAL A 10 -19.55 -3.56 6.18
CA VAL A 10 -20.02 -4.51 5.16
C VAL A 10 -19.82 -3.89 3.78
N LEU A 11 -19.17 -4.63 2.88
CA LEU A 11 -19.07 -4.29 1.46
C LEU A 11 -20.10 -5.11 0.67
N SER A 12 -21.08 -4.41 0.07
CA SER A 12 -22.11 -5.03 -0.76
C SER A 12 -21.81 -4.78 -2.24
N VAL A 13 -21.60 -5.86 -3.01
CA VAL A 13 -21.30 -5.80 -4.45
C VAL A 13 -22.36 -6.58 -5.22
N ARG A 14 -22.86 -6.01 -6.30
CA ARG A 14 -23.76 -6.71 -7.23
C ARG A 14 -22.92 -7.41 -8.29
N VAL A 15 -23.27 -8.66 -8.56
CA VAL A 15 -22.64 -9.50 -9.58
C VAL A 15 -23.74 -10.17 -10.41
N SER A 16 -23.44 -10.45 -11.67
CA SER A 16 -24.24 -11.31 -12.53
C SER A 16 -24.19 -12.77 -12.05
N SER A 17 -25.09 -13.61 -12.59
CA SER A 17 -25.07 -15.05 -12.29
C SER A 17 -23.78 -15.72 -12.72
N GLY A 18 -23.24 -15.37 -13.90
CA GLY A 18 -21.98 -15.94 -14.40
C GLY A 18 -20.77 -15.54 -13.56
N GLU A 19 -20.69 -14.27 -13.12
CA GLU A 19 -19.65 -13.83 -12.18
C GLU A 19 -19.77 -14.55 -10.83
N ARG A 20 -21.00 -14.78 -10.36
CA ARG A 20 -21.24 -15.50 -9.11
C ARG A 20 -20.75 -16.95 -9.19
N GLU A 21 -21.10 -17.66 -10.26
CA GLU A 21 -20.66 -19.05 -10.49
C GLU A 21 -19.13 -19.15 -10.55
N LEU A 22 -18.48 -18.21 -11.23
CA LEU A 22 -17.02 -18.16 -11.31
C LEU A 22 -16.38 -17.94 -9.93
N LEU A 23 -16.91 -17.01 -9.13
CA LEU A 23 -16.40 -16.73 -7.78
C LEU A 23 -16.63 -17.91 -6.82
N ASP A 24 -17.77 -18.59 -6.91
CA ASP A 24 -18.05 -19.79 -6.10
C ASP A 24 -17.08 -20.93 -6.47
N ALA A 25 -16.80 -21.15 -7.76
CA ALA A 25 -15.82 -22.15 -8.21
C ALA A 25 -14.40 -21.83 -7.70
N ALA A 26 -13.95 -20.58 -7.85
CA ALA A 26 -12.63 -20.16 -7.40
C ALA A 26 -12.46 -20.25 -5.87
N ALA A 27 -13.51 -19.93 -5.11
CA ALA A 27 -13.52 -20.08 -3.66
C ALA A 27 -13.46 -21.56 -3.24
N ALA A 28 -14.18 -22.44 -3.96
CA ALA A 28 -14.15 -23.88 -3.72
C ALA A 28 -12.77 -24.49 -3.98
N ASP A 29 -12.14 -24.14 -5.11
CA ASP A 29 -10.78 -24.56 -5.45
C ASP A 29 -9.75 -24.05 -4.43
N SER A 30 -10.01 -22.89 -3.84
CA SER A 30 -9.18 -22.27 -2.80
C SER A 30 -9.51 -22.76 -1.38
N HIS A 31 -10.42 -23.72 -1.23
CA HIS A 31 -10.92 -24.24 0.06
C HIS A 31 -11.34 -23.14 1.05
N THR A 32 -12.00 -22.09 0.55
CA THR A 32 -12.46 -20.97 1.36
C THR A 32 -13.92 -20.61 1.04
N THR A 33 -14.48 -19.68 1.80
CA THR A 33 -15.80 -19.10 1.50
C THR A 33 -15.68 -18.03 0.43
N ILE A 34 -16.75 -17.80 -0.35
CA ILE A 34 -16.77 -16.72 -1.34
C ILE A 34 -16.39 -15.36 -0.74
N SER A 35 -16.87 -15.07 0.48
CA SER A 35 -16.59 -13.79 1.16
C SER A 35 -15.12 -13.63 1.50
N ASP A 36 -14.45 -14.69 1.95
CA ASP A 36 -13.01 -14.65 2.25
C ASP A 36 -12.16 -14.62 0.99
N PHE A 37 -12.53 -15.40 -0.04
CA PHE A 37 -11.88 -15.35 -1.36
C PHE A 37 -11.92 -13.93 -1.94
N VAL A 38 -13.11 -13.34 -2.05
CA VAL A 38 -13.32 -11.99 -2.59
C VAL A 38 -12.60 -10.95 -1.74
N ARG A 39 -12.66 -11.06 -0.41
CA ARG A 39 -11.96 -10.14 0.48
C ARG A 39 -10.45 -10.18 0.25
N ARG A 40 -9.85 -11.37 0.17
CA ARG A 40 -8.40 -11.53 -0.04
C ARG A 40 -7.99 -10.98 -1.41
N ALA A 41 -8.68 -11.38 -2.47
CA ALA A 41 -8.42 -10.91 -3.82
C ALA A 41 -8.55 -9.38 -3.96
N ALA A 42 -9.56 -8.79 -3.32
CA ALA A 42 -9.76 -7.34 -3.34
C ALA A 42 -8.65 -6.58 -2.59
N ILE A 43 -8.17 -7.11 -1.45
CA ILE A 43 -7.05 -6.51 -0.72
C ILE A 43 -5.76 -6.62 -1.53
N GLU A 44 -5.46 -7.80 -2.09
CA GLU A 44 -4.27 -8.00 -2.92
C GLU A 44 -4.26 -7.06 -4.13
N ALA A 45 -5.39 -6.92 -4.82
CA ALA A 45 -5.53 -5.98 -5.93
C ALA A 45 -5.34 -4.52 -5.48
N ALA A 46 -5.90 -4.14 -4.33
CA ALA A 46 -5.72 -2.79 -3.79
C ALA A 46 -4.26 -2.52 -3.39
N GLU A 47 -3.57 -3.50 -2.80
CA GLU A 47 -2.16 -3.40 -2.44
C GLU A 47 -1.29 -3.25 -3.69
N MET A 48 -1.51 -4.05 -4.73
CA MET A 48 -0.79 -3.92 -6.00
C MET A 48 -0.99 -2.55 -6.63
N GLU A 49 -2.21 -2.03 -6.64
CA GLU A 49 -2.51 -0.70 -7.19
C GLU A 49 -1.83 0.43 -6.37
N VAL A 50 -1.84 0.31 -5.04
CA VAL A 50 -1.14 1.26 -4.16
C VAL A 50 0.38 1.19 -4.36
N LEU A 51 0.95 -0.01 -4.49
CA LEU A 51 2.39 -0.18 -4.74
C LEU A 51 2.82 0.35 -6.12
N ASN A 52 1.94 0.27 -7.11
CA ASN A 52 2.19 0.83 -8.44
C ASN A 52 2.26 2.38 -8.43
N ARG A 53 1.82 3.04 -7.35
CA ARG A 53 2.03 4.48 -7.12
C ARG A 53 3.45 4.84 -6.64
N SER A 54 4.44 4.00 -6.90
CA SER A 54 5.86 4.31 -6.67
C SER A 54 6.54 5.03 -7.84
N THR A 55 5.84 5.23 -8.97
CA THR A 55 6.40 5.96 -10.11
C THR A 55 6.39 7.46 -9.83
N ILE A 56 7.54 7.99 -9.42
CA ILE A 56 7.79 9.43 -9.33
C ILE A 56 8.33 9.88 -10.69
N THR A 57 7.48 10.53 -11.49
CA THR A 57 7.90 11.10 -12.77
C THR A 57 8.64 12.41 -12.53
N ILE A 58 9.91 12.47 -12.96
CA ILE A 58 10.70 13.70 -13.00
C ILE A 58 10.43 14.35 -14.37
N PRO A 59 9.91 15.59 -14.43
CA PRO A 59 9.77 16.31 -15.69
C PRO A 59 11.10 16.43 -16.41
N ALA A 60 11.09 16.36 -17.75
CA ALA A 60 12.32 16.36 -18.55
C ALA A 60 13.18 17.61 -18.27
N GLU A 61 12.55 18.76 -18.04
CA GLU A 61 13.24 20.01 -17.67
C GLU A 61 13.97 19.96 -16.32
N SER A 62 13.61 19.01 -15.44
CA SER A 62 14.20 18.84 -14.10
C SER A 62 15.20 17.69 -14.03
N TRP A 63 15.39 16.95 -15.13
CA TRP A 63 16.20 15.73 -15.15
C TRP A 63 17.67 16.00 -14.82
N GLU A 64 18.28 16.99 -15.48
CA GLU A 64 19.68 17.33 -15.29
C GLU A 64 19.97 17.81 -13.85
N ALA A 65 19.06 18.61 -13.28
CA ALA A 65 19.17 19.07 -11.89
C ALA A 65 19.07 17.91 -10.89
N PHE A 66 18.19 16.93 -11.17
CA PHE A 66 18.07 15.73 -10.35
C PHE A 66 19.33 14.85 -10.44
N GLU A 67 19.89 14.64 -11.64
CA GLU A 67 21.13 13.88 -11.81
C GLU A 67 22.31 14.55 -11.09
N ALA A 68 22.42 15.89 -11.18
CA ALA A 68 23.44 16.63 -10.46
C ALA A 68 23.31 16.48 -8.94
N TRP A 69 22.07 16.51 -8.43
CA TRP A 69 21.78 16.27 -7.02
C TRP A 69 22.15 14.84 -6.59
N LEU A 70 21.80 13.83 -7.39
CA LEU A 70 22.08 12.42 -7.10
C LEU A 70 23.58 12.11 -7.05
N ASN A 71 24.37 12.77 -7.90
CA ASN A 71 25.83 12.59 -7.96
C ASN A 71 26.59 13.41 -6.92
N ARG A 72 25.93 14.29 -6.17
CA ARG A 72 26.57 15.09 -5.12
C ARG A 72 26.96 14.18 -3.95
N PRO A 73 28.14 14.37 -3.34
CA PRO A 73 28.48 13.67 -2.10
C PRO A 73 27.43 13.94 -1.02
N ALA A 74 27.22 12.94 -0.16
CA ALA A 74 26.38 13.08 1.02
C ALA A 74 26.96 14.17 1.94
N GLU A 75 26.06 15.00 2.48
CA GLU A 75 26.40 16.04 3.44
C GLU A 75 25.74 15.74 4.77
N ASP A 76 26.45 16.01 5.87
CA ASP A 76 25.87 15.89 7.20
C ASP A 76 24.83 16.98 7.42
N VAL A 77 23.60 16.55 7.70
CA VAL A 77 22.51 17.45 8.09
C VAL A 77 22.38 17.40 9.61
N PRO A 78 22.75 18.45 10.36
CA PRO A 78 22.78 18.41 11.83
C PRO A 78 21.46 17.95 12.47
N GLY A 79 20.31 18.34 11.88
CA GLY A 79 19.00 17.91 12.34
C GLY A 79 18.72 16.42 12.12
N LEU A 80 19.26 15.80 11.06
CA LEU A 80 19.16 14.35 10.85
C LEU A 80 20.06 13.60 11.82
N VAL A 81 21.28 14.10 12.07
CA VAL A 81 22.20 13.51 13.06
C VAL A 81 21.54 13.48 14.44
N ASP A 82 20.97 14.61 14.89
CA ASP A 82 20.24 14.68 16.16
C ASP A 82 19.02 13.75 16.16
N LEU A 83 18.25 13.69 15.06
CA LEU A 83 17.11 12.79 14.93
C LEU A 83 17.49 11.32 15.13
N PHE A 84 18.56 10.85 14.47
CA PHE A 84 19.02 9.46 14.54
C PHE A 84 19.59 9.07 15.91
N GLN A 85 19.95 10.04 16.76
CA GLN A 85 20.40 9.79 18.13
C GLN A 85 19.24 9.68 19.13
N ARG A 86 18.01 10.08 18.74
CA ARG A 86 16.85 10.03 19.63
C ARG A 86 16.28 8.63 19.69
N LYS A 87 15.94 8.17 20.90
CA LYS A 87 15.21 6.90 21.09
C LYS A 87 13.80 7.01 20.46
N PRO A 88 13.41 6.08 19.58
CA PRO A 88 12.08 6.08 19.00
C PRO A 88 10.98 6.02 20.07
N THR A 89 9.87 6.71 19.84
CA THR A 89 8.77 6.82 20.82
C THR A 89 8.02 5.51 21.06
N TRP A 90 8.14 4.54 20.17
CA TRP A 90 7.53 3.21 20.24
C TRP A 90 8.37 2.15 20.96
N GLU A 91 9.62 2.47 21.33
CA GLU A 91 10.49 1.59 22.13
C GLU A 91 10.43 1.90 23.64
N ARG A 92 9.35 2.58 24.06
CA ARG A 92 9.07 2.86 25.47
C ARG A 92 8.32 1.72 26.14
#